data_AF-B3E9X7-F1
#
_entry.id   AF-B3E9X7-F1
#
_cell.length_a   1.000
_cell.length_b   1.000
_cell.length_c   1.000
_cell.angle_alpha   90.00
_cell.angle_beta   90.00
_cell.angle_gamma   90.00
#
_symmetry.space_group_name_H-M   'P 1'
#
loop_
_entity.id
_entity.type
_entity.pdbx_description
1 polymer ?
#
loop_
_entity_poly.entity_id
_entity_poly.type
_entity_poly.pdbx_seq_one_letter_code
_entity_poly.pdbx_strand_id
1 'polypeptide(L)'
;MPMVIDKKVQLSFPLGHHLHCLIAQLPNHLHREAGFHPVEQETQWEAIKSVLDLVAAGEGNLKKLHFLLFPESCLPVNRLDELLLVIEKGFRPNTVTMIGIEHVRLREYRRFLERFKADNQEAIELVDRDIDSGDVLEMPVNWCMVLVKESDGGLRVFLEAKSHPFHGEEFIDKYHDLYRGRHFYLLRSRPSCFNFMAIICLDYLYRDLYSSNIKQIIDHANQLFFTTRQGLDTLFVIQCNPKPEHQAYRDVVCGFYGEYLEDLPGVRETVTVFGNASDETTLEGTVQSQGFGHSYVVINRNHRLEKVQSREFATDDFSGAPVCRLRFGSATRLLYFNLPLHHEIDPRSSRVPLKVHTIMQRSSRGGWEKVPSSGYNGEDEAVTESNVQKE
;
A
#
# COMPACT_ATOMS: atom_id res chain seq x y z
N MET A 1 0.32 -6.41 20.75
CA MET A 1 0.05 -5.47 19.65
C MET A 1 1.36 -4.88 19.13
N PRO A 2 1.48 -4.61 17.82
CA PRO A 2 2.71 -4.10 17.20
C PRO A 2 3.08 -2.70 17.69
N MET A 3 4.35 -2.37 17.88
CA MET A 3 4.78 -1.00 18.20
C MET A 3 4.82 -0.14 16.93
N VAL A 4 4.36 1.12 16.99
CA VAL A 4 4.57 2.05 15.87
C VAL A 4 5.97 2.68 15.99
N ILE A 5 6.80 2.50 14.96
CA ILE A 5 8.16 3.04 14.89
C ILE A 5 8.16 4.27 13.96
N ASP A 6 8.46 5.43 14.50
CA ASP A 6 8.62 6.67 13.73
C ASP A 6 9.94 6.66 12.94
N LYS A 7 9.85 6.81 11.62
CA LYS A 7 11.00 6.96 10.73
C LYS A 7 10.87 8.22 9.90
N LYS A 8 11.86 9.11 9.98
CA LYS A 8 11.93 10.29 9.11
C LYS A 8 12.50 9.86 7.76
N VAL A 9 11.89 10.31 6.67
CA VAL A 9 12.38 10.08 5.30
C VAL A 9 12.42 11.39 4.52
N GLN A 10 13.38 11.52 3.60
CA GLN A 10 13.61 12.73 2.83
C GLN A 10 12.81 12.74 1.52
N LEU A 11 11.53 13.06 1.62
CA LEU A 11 10.62 13.20 0.48
C LEU A 11 10.22 14.67 0.31
N SER A 12 10.45 15.20 -0.88
CA SER A 12 10.19 16.60 -1.27
C SER A 12 8.96 16.66 -2.19
N PHE A 13 7.83 16.16 -1.69
CA PHE A 13 6.55 16.22 -2.39
C PHE A 13 6.08 17.66 -2.62
N PRO A 14 5.43 17.95 -3.77
CA PRO A 14 4.96 19.29 -4.09
C PRO A 14 3.88 19.75 -3.11
N LEU A 15 4.02 20.96 -2.59
CA LEU A 15 3.02 21.58 -1.70
C LEU A 15 1.78 21.98 -2.50
N GLY A 16 0.59 21.73 -1.94
CA GLY A 16 -0.68 22.15 -2.55
C GLY A 16 -1.09 21.39 -3.81
N HIS A 17 -0.33 20.37 -4.23
CA HIS A 17 -0.65 19.51 -5.36
C HIS A 17 -1.00 18.11 -4.87
N HIS A 18 -1.87 17.42 -5.61
CA HIS A 18 -2.15 16.01 -5.34
C HIS A 18 -0.91 15.14 -5.57
N LEU A 19 -0.82 14.04 -4.83
CA LEU A 19 0.18 13.01 -5.10
C LEU A 19 -0.40 12.00 -6.07
N HIS A 20 0.44 11.12 -6.61
CA HIS A 20 0.02 10.15 -7.62
C HIS A 20 0.35 8.75 -7.14
N CYS A 21 -0.62 7.85 -7.26
CA CYS A 21 -0.55 6.48 -6.82
C CYS A 21 -0.82 5.55 -8.00
N LEU A 22 -0.06 4.46 -8.08
CA LEU A 22 -0.26 3.35 -8.99
C LEU A 22 -0.42 2.07 -8.17
N ILE A 23 -1.58 1.44 -8.26
CA ILE A 23 -1.77 0.07 -7.74
C ILE A 23 -1.57 -0.89 -8.88
N ALA A 24 -0.63 -1.82 -8.72
CA ALA A 24 -0.44 -2.97 -9.58
C ALA A 24 -1.33 -4.12 -9.08
N GLN A 25 -2.60 -4.15 -9.51
CA GLN A 25 -3.52 -5.26 -9.23
C GLN A 25 -3.16 -6.43 -10.14
N LEU A 26 -2.10 -7.14 -9.76
CA LEU A 26 -1.54 -8.30 -10.46
C LEU A 26 -2.08 -9.60 -9.86
N PRO A 27 -2.12 -10.70 -10.63
CA PRO A 27 -2.42 -12.00 -10.07
C PRO A 27 -1.31 -12.48 -9.16
N ASN A 28 -1.67 -13.36 -8.24
CA ASN A 28 -0.71 -14.12 -7.45
C ASN A 28 -1.12 -15.61 -7.42
N HIS A 29 -0.24 -16.50 -7.88
CA HIS A 29 -0.50 -17.94 -7.88
C HIS A 29 0.31 -18.58 -6.77
N LEU A 30 -0.31 -18.76 -5.60
CA LEU A 30 0.39 -19.18 -4.39
C LEU A 30 0.13 -20.65 -4.06
N HIS A 31 1.24 -21.38 -3.89
CA HIS A 31 1.30 -22.74 -3.37
C HIS A 31 1.56 -22.72 -1.87
N ARG A 32 1.05 -23.72 -1.15
CA ARG A 32 1.17 -23.84 0.31
C ARG A 32 2.05 -25.04 0.67
N GLU A 33 3.30 -24.78 1.07
CA GLU A 33 4.18 -25.77 1.73
C GLU A 33 4.41 -25.37 3.20
N ALA A 34 5.57 -24.80 3.50
CA ALA A 34 5.92 -24.23 4.80
C ALA A 34 5.51 -22.75 4.94
N GLY A 35 4.69 -22.25 4.00
CA GLY A 35 4.31 -20.85 3.80
C GLY A 35 3.68 -20.68 2.41
N PHE A 36 3.34 -19.45 2.04
CA PHE A 36 2.85 -19.15 0.70
C PHE A 36 3.98 -18.68 -0.23
N HIS A 37 4.10 -19.35 -1.38
CA HIS A 37 5.13 -19.10 -2.38
C HIS A 37 4.52 -19.00 -3.79
N PRO A 38 4.99 -18.07 -4.65
CA PRO A 38 4.59 -18.05 -6.05
C PRO A 38 5.00 -19.35 -6.76
N VAL A 39 4.03 -20.05 -7.36
CA VAL A 39 4.25 -21.33 -8.10
C VAL A 39 5.15 -21.11 -9.30
N GLU A 40 4.90 -20.03 -10.05
CA GLU A 40 5.59 -19.68 -11.28
C GLU A 40 6.44 -18.43 -11.05
N GLN A 41 7.50 -18.56 -10.24
CA GLN A 41 8.32 -17.43 -9.81
C GLN A 41 8.84 -16.57 -10.97
N GLU A 42 9.26 -17.19 -12.08
CA GLU A 42 9.72 -16.45 -13.27
C GLU A 42 8.59 -15.67 -13.94
N THR A 43 7.42 -16.29 -14.15
CA THR A 43 6.25 -15.62 -14.73
C THR A 43 5.82 -14.45 -13.84
N GLN A 44 5.83 -14.65 -12.52
CA GLN A 44 5.49 -13.64 -11.53
C GLN A 44 6.51 -12.50 -11.53
N TRP A 45 7.80 -12.81 -11.65
CA TRP A 45 8.85 -11.81 -11.76
C TRP A 45 8.71 -10.98 -13.04
N GLU A 46 8.51 -11.61 -14.19
CA GLU A 46 8.27 -10.88 -15.46
C GLU A 46 7.05 -9.97 -15.38
N ALA A 47 6.01 -10.39 -14.65
CA ALA A 47 4.85 -9.56 -14.37
C ALA A 47 5.22 -8.31 -13.58
N ILE A 48 5.93 -8.47 -12.47
CA ILE A 48 6.39 -7.36 -11.62
C ILE A 48 7.34 -6.46 -12.43
N LYS A 49 8.34 -7.05 -13.08
CA LYS A 49 9.35 -6.36 -13.88
C LYS A 49 8.72 -5.53 -14.98
N SER A 50 7.67 -6.01 -15.66
CA SER A 50 6.96 -5.22 -16.68
C SER A 50 6.37 -3.91 -16.13
N VAL A 51 5.95 -3.90 -14.86
CA VAL A 51 5.45 -2.70 -14.17
C VAL A 51 6.62 -1.80 -13.76
N LEU A 52 7.69 -2.39 -13.24
CA LEU A 52 8.90 -1.64 -12.88
C LEU A 52 9.50 -0.93 -14.10
N ASP A 53 9.60 -1.62 -15.24
CA ASP A 53 10.12 -1.08 -16.50
C ASP A 53 9.24 0.08 -17.00
N LEU A 54 7.90 -0.06 -16.90
CA LEU A 54 6.95 1.00 -17.24
C LEU A 54 7.15 2.25 -16.36
N VAL A 55 7.31 2.06 -15.05
CA VAL A 55 7.52 3.16 -14.09
C VAL A 55 8.89 3.81 -14.27
N ALA A 56 9.94 3.02 -14.51
CA ALA A 56 11.29 3.51 -14.78
C ALA A 56 11.36 4.33 -16.07
N ALA A 57 10.67 3.90 -17.14
CA ALA A 57 10.54 4.68 -18.36
C ALA A 57 9.84 6.03 -18.09
N GLY A 58 8.83 6.03 -17.21
CA GLY A 58 8.22 7.24 -16.69
C GLY A 58 7.55 8.11 -17.75
N GLU A 59 7.04 7.51 -18.82
CA GLU A 59 6.39 8.24 -19.92
C GLU A 59 5.10 8.96 -19.46
N GLY A 60 4.81 10.08 -20.11
CA GLY A 60 3.58 10.85 -19.86
C GLY A 60 3.46 11.33 -18.40
N ASN A 61 2.37 10.95 -17.72
CA ASN A 61 2.13 11.31 -16.32
C ASN A 61 2.84 10.40 -15.31
N LEU A 62 3.36 9.24 -15.72
CA LEU A 62 4.08 8.34 -14.81
C LEU A 62 5.37 8.96 -14.26
N LYS A 63 5.95 9.97 -14.94
CA LYS A 63 7.03 10.80 -14.37
C LYS A 63 6.67 11.51 -13.07
N LYS A 64 5.37 11.65 -12.76
CA LYS A 64 4.84 12.26 -11.54
C LYS A 64 4.43 11.21 -10.50
N LEU A 65 4.70 9.92 -10.72
CA LEU A 65 4.34 8.86 -9.78
C LEU A 65 5.04 9.09 -8.45
N HIS A 66 4.30 8.96 -7.34
CA HIS A 66 4.85 9.09 -5.98
C HIS A 66 4.77 7.76 -5.23
N PHE A 67 3.70 6.99 -5.42
CA PHE A 67 3.49 5.71 -4.74
C PHE A 67 3.21 4.59 -5.74
N LEU A 68 3.93 3.48 -5.61
CA LEU A 68 3.70 2.24 -6.34
C LEU A 68 3.38 1.11 -5.35
N LEU A 69 2.23 0.47 -5.51
CA LEU A 69 1.80 -0.64 -4.68
C LEU A 69 1.76 -1.93 -5.47
N PHE A 70 2.34 -2.98 -4.91
CA PHE A 70 2.16 -4.35 -5.34
C PHE A 70 1.43 -5.16 -4.25
N PRO A 71 0.77 -6.27 -4.62
CA PRO A 71 0.03 -7.10 -3.67
C PRO A 71 0.92 -7.77 -2.61
N GLU A 72 0.28 -8.33 -1.60
CA GLU A 72 0.89 -9.20 -0.60
C GLU A 72 1.48 -10.48 -1.24
N SER A 73 2.61 -10.96 -0.69
CA SER A 73 3.27 -12.22 -1.07
C SER A 73 3.56 -12.40 -2.56
N CYS A 74 3.75 -11.32 -3.33
CA CYS A 74 3.82 -11.41 -4.79
C CYS A 74 5.25 -11.48 -5.34
N LEU A 75 6.26 -10.98 -4.63
CA LEU A 75 7.65 -10.97 -5.09
C LEU A 75 8.38 -12.25 -4.67
N PRO A 76 8.96 -13.03 -5.61
CA PRO A 76 9.93 -14.07 -5.29
C PRO A 76 11.18 -13.49 -4.62
N VAL A 77 11.61 -14.05 -3.49
CA VAL A 77 12.71 -13.52 -2.66
C VAL A 77 14.05 -13.57 -3.40
N ASN A 78 14.23 -14.55 -4.28
CA ASN A 78 15.41 -14.67 -5.13
C ASN A 78 15.56 -13.54 -6.17
N ARG A 79 14.50 -12.74 -6.41
CA ARG A 79 14.50 -11.57 -7.30
C ARG A 79 14.64 -10.23 -6.55
N LEU A 80 14.83 -10.26 -5.24
CA LEU A 80 14.94 -9.07 -4.40
C LEU A 80 16.05 -8.13 -4.88
N ASP A 81 17.22 -8.66 -5.24
CA ASP A 81 18.36 -7.84 -5.70
C ASP A 81 18.10 -7.16 -7.05
N GLU A 82 17.41 -7.85 -7.96
CA GLU A 82 17.02 -7.28 -9.25
C GLU A 82 15.98 -6.17 -9.08
N LEU A 83 14.98 -6.37 -8.21
CA LEU A 83 14.01 -5.34 -7.85
C LEU A 83 14.71 -4.08 -7.32
N LEU A 84 15.61 -4.24 -6.35
CA LEU A 84 16.36 -3.13 -5.77
C LEU A 84 17.18 -2.40 -6.84
N LEU A 85 17.85 -3.13 -7.72
CA LEU A 85 18.66 -2.57 -8.79
C LEU A 85 17.82 -1.74 -9.77
N VAL A 86 16.65 -2.23 -10.16
CA VAL A 86 15.73 -1.52 -11.07
C VAL A 86 15.23 -0.23 -10.43
N ILE A 87 14.85 -0.25 -9.16
CA ILE A 87 14.36 0.93 -8.45
C ILE A 87 15.48 1.93 -8.20
N GLU A 88 16.63 1.48 -7.73
CA GLU A 88 17.80 2.33 -7.46
C GLU A 88 18.32 3.01 -8.72
N LYS A 89 18.31 2.35 -9.88
CA LYS A 89 18.83 2.94 -11.13
C LYS A 89 17.75 3.62 -11.99
N GLY A 90 16.54 3.07 -12.02
CA GLY A 90 15.50 3.46 -12.97
C GLY A 90 14.47 4.43 -12.42
N PHE A 91 14.13 4.37 -11.13
CA PHE A 91 13.04 5.19 -10.59
C PHE A 91 13.50 6.63 -10.35
N ARG A 92 12.55 7.57 -10.45
CA ARG A 92 12.81 8.97 -10.11
C ARG A 92 12.92 9.15 -8.60
N PRO A 93 13.66 10.17 -8.11
CA PRO A 93 13.59 10.58 -6.70
C PRO A 93 12.16 10.93 -6.27
N ASN A 94 11.91 10.90 -4.96
CA ASN A 94 10.60 11.13 -4.35
C ASN A 94 9.54 10.07 -4.73
N THR A 95 9.97 8.82 -4.81
CA THR A 95 9.06 7.68 -5.06
C THR A 95 9.11 6.70 -3.91
N VAL A 96 7.97 6.11 -3.58
CA VAL A 96 7.83 5.03 -2.61
C VAL A 96 7.25 3.81 -3.31
N THR A 97 7.89 2.65 -3.13
CA THR A 97 7.37 1.36 -3.62
C THR A 97 7.07 0.46 -2.43
N MET A 98 5.87 -0.12 -2.40
CA MET A 98 5.41 -1.06 -1.38
C MET A 98 5.13 -2.39 -2.04
N ILE A 99 5.73 -3.46 -1.55
CA ILE A 99 5.60 -4.78 -2.17
C ILE A 99 5.64 -5.89 -1.13
N GLY A 100 4.68 -6.81 -1.22
CA GLY A 100 4.69 -8.04 -0.43
C GLY A 100 5.65 -9.06 -1.03
N ILE A 101 6.42 -9.72 -0.16
CA ILE A 101 7.43 -10.70 -0.56
C ILE A 101 6.93 -12.09 -0.16
N GLU A 102 7.29 -13.10 -0.95
CA GLU A 102 7.00 -14.49 -0.59
C GLU A 102 7.49 -14.83 0.83
N HIS A 103 6.85 -15.82 1.43
CA HIS A 103 7.14 -16.16 2.82
C HIS A 103 8.56 -16.70 2.95
N VAL A 104 9.25 -16.31 4.02
CA VAL A 104 10.59 -16.80 4.38
C VAL A 104 10.60 -17.23 5.84
N ARG A 105 11.63 -17.97 6.27
CA ARG A 105 11.75 -18.29 7.71
C ARG A 105 12.20 -17.08 8.51
N LEU A 106 11.86 -17.03 9.80
CA LEU A 106 12.24 -15.91 10.67
C LEU A 106 13.76 -15.65 10.69
N ARG A 107 14.58 -16.71 10.66
CA ARG A 107 16.04 -16.59 10.53
C ARG A 107 16.48 -15.85 9.26
N GLU A 108 15.75 -15.98 8.16
CA GLU A 108 16.04 -15.32 6.87
C GLU A 108 15.55 -13.88 6.90
N TYR A 109 14.33 -13.65 7.39
CA TYR A 109 13.81 -12.31 7.64
C TYR A 109 14.77 -11.48 8.52
N ARG A 110 15.29 -12.08 9.59
CA ARG A 110 16.28 -11.44 10.48
C ARG A 110 17.60 -11.10 9.76
N ARG A 111 18.03 -11.92 8.80
CA ARG A 111 19.20 -11.61 7.95
C ARG A 111 18.91 -10.43 7.02
N PHE A 112 17.71 -10.34 6.45
CA PHE A 112 17.31 -9.18 5.65
C PHE A 112 17.24 -7.90 6.48
N LEU A 113 16.72 -7.96 7.70
CA LEU A 113 16.77 -6.83 8.64
C LEU A 113 18.22 -6.37 8.88
N GLU A 114 19.16 -7.29 9.12
CA GLU A 114 20.58 -6.92 9.31
C GLU A 114 21.19 -6.32 8.04
N ARG A 115 20.84 -6.86 6.86
CA ARG A 115 21.32 -6.33 5.58
C ARG A 115 20.96 -4.85 5.41
N PHE A 116 19.79 -4.45 5.90
CA PHE A 116 19.30 -3.07 5.86
C PHE A 116 19.25 -2.43 7.26
N LYS A 117 20.23 -2.75 8.11
CA LYS A 117 20.26 -2.34 9.52
C LYS A 117 20.05 -0.85 9.76
N ALA A 118 20.61 0.00 8.89
CA ALA A 118 20.52 1.46 9.03
C ALA A 118 19.06 1.96 9.11
N ASP A 119 18.15 1.28 8.42
CA ASP A 119 16.72 1.62 8.39
C ASP A 119 15.89 0.80 9.38
N ASN A 120 16.41 -0.34 9.86
CA ASN A 120 15.63 -1.37 10.57
C ASN A 120 16.13 -1.71 11.98
N GLN A 121 17.03 -0.92 12.57
CA GLN A 121 17.63 -1.21 13.89
C GLN A 121 16.61 -1.52 15.00
N GLU A 122 15.55 -0.75 15.13
CA GLU A 122 14.51 -0.92 16.16
C GLU A 122 13.65 -2.17 15.89
N ALA A 123 13.46 -2.53 14.61
CA ALA A 123 12.80 -3.78 14.23
C ALA A 123 13.67 -4.99 14.55
N ILE A 124 14.98 -4.89 14.35
CA ILE A 124 15.96 -5.90 14.77
C ILE A 124 15.82 -6.17 16.28
N GLU A 125 15.78 -5.13 17.10
CA GLU A 125 15.67 -5.26 18.56
C GLU A 125 14.34 -5.91 19.02
N LEU A 126 13.27 -5.73 18.26
CA LEU A 126 11.99 -6.41 18.52
C LEU A 126 12.07 -7.90 18.16
N VAL A 127 12.65 -8.22 17.00
CA VAL A 127 12.80 -9.61 16.55
C VAL A 127 13.78 -10.39 17.43
N ASP A 128 14.90 -9.78 17.83
CA ASP A 128 15.89 -10.42 18.70
C ASP A 128 15.28 -10.78 20.06
N ARG A 129 14.40 -9.94 20.61
CA ARG A 129 13.65 -10.26 21.84
C ARG A 129 12.72 -11.45 21.69
N ASP A 130 12.05 -11.59 20.54
CA ASP A 130 11.20 -12.76 20.28
C ASP A 130 12.05 -14.04 20.15
N ILE A 131 13.18 -13.96 19.43
CA ILE A 131 14.12 -15.08 19.27
C ILE A 131 14.68 -15.52 20.63
N ASP A 132 15.04 -14.58 21.49
CA ASP A 132 15.52 -14.88 22.84
C ASP A 132 14.45 -15.50 23.74
N SER A 133 13.16 -15.25 23.43
CA SER A 133 12.03 -15.74 24.23
C SER A 133 11.58 -17.16 23.88
N GLY A 134 12.03 -17.73 22.76
CA GLY A 134 11.61 -19.08 22.37
C GLY A 134 12.15 -19.57 21.03
N ASP A 135 11.86 -20.83 20.71
CA ASP A 135 12.27 -21.47 19.47
C ASP A 135 11.34 -21.08 18.31
N VAL A 136 11.55 -19.87 17.77
CA VAL A 136 10.70 -19.25 16.72
C VAL A 136 11.43 -19.07 15.37
N LEU A 137 12.71 -19.45 15.29
CA LEU A 137 13.58 -19.16 14.13
C LEU A 137 13.12 -19.79 12.81
N GLU A 138 12.37 -20.89 12.90
CA GLU A 138 11.88 -21.62 11.73
C GLU A 138 10.44 -21.25 11.35
N MET A 139 9.77 -20.38 12.12
CA MET A 139 8.41 -19.93 11.78
C MET A 139 8.41 -19.18 10.44
N PRO A 140 7.41 -19.41 9.57
CA PRO A 140 7.23 -18.62 8.37
C PRO A 140 6.87 -17.18 8.70
N VAL A 141 7.35 -16.25 7.87
CA VAL A 141 7.12 -14.82 7.97
C VAL A 141 6.47 -14.34 6.68
N ASN A 142 5.26 -13.78 6.80
CA ASN A 142 4.63 -12.99 5.77
C ASN A 142 5.10 -11.55 5.97
N TRP A 143 5.67 -10.93 4.95
CA TRP A 143 6.37 -9.65 5.10
C TRP A 143 6.30 -8.82 3.83
N CYS A 144 6.58 -7.54 4.00
CA CYS A 144 6.65 -6.59 2.91
C CYS A 144 7.89 -5.72 3.05
N MET A 145 8.15 -5.01 1.96
CA MET A 145 9.22 -4.02 1.88
C MET A 145 8.64 -2.69 1.44
N VAL A 146 9.02 -1.63 2.16
CA VAL A 146 8.74 -0.25 1.80
C VAL A 146 10.05 0.40 1.38
N LEU A 147 10.18 0.62 0.07
CA LEU A 147 11.33 1.21 -0.58
C LEU A 147 11.09 2.70 -0.76
N VAL A 148 11.92 3.53 -0.15
CA VAL A 148 11.81 4.99 -0.25
C VAL A 148 13.01 5.52 -1.03
N LYS A 149 12.76 5.98 -2.26
CA LYS A 149 13.76 6.71 -3.04
C LYS A 149 13.68 8.18 -2.69
N GLU A 150 14.59 8.61 -1.83
CA GLU A 150 14.62 9.95 -1.29
C GLU A 150 14.99 11.00 -2.35
N SER A 151 14.79 12.28 -2.00
CA SER A 151 14.98 13.41 -2.92
C SER A 151 16.42 13.57 -3.43
N ASP A 152 17.40 13.07 -2.68
CA ASP A 152 18.82 13.04 -3.05
C ASP A 152 19.18 11.84 -3.96
N GLY A 153 18.21 10.97 -4.22
CA GLY A 153 18.35 9.75 -5.01
C GLY A 153 18.72 8.51 -4.20
N GLY A 154 19.00 8.65 -2.89
CA GLY A 154 19.28 7.53 -2.00
C GLY A 154 18.08 6.60 -1.84
N LEU A 155 18.34 5.29 -1.79
CA LEU A 155 17.30 4.28 -1.58
C LEU A 155 17.35 3.77 -0.15
N ARG A 156 16.24 3.91 0.56
CA ARG A 156 16.05 3.38 1.92
C ARG A 156 15.07 2.24 1.91
N VAL A 157 15.29 1.27 2.81
CA VAL A 157 14.61 -0.03 2.77
C VAL A 157 14.06 -0.36 4.15
N PHE A 158 12.75 -0.33 4.30
CA PHE A 158 12.06 -0.69 5.55
C PHE A 158 11.35 -2.02 5.40
N LEU A 159 11.51 -2.92 6.36
CA LEU A 159 10.95 -4.28 6.33
C LEU A 159 9.92 -4.47 7.44
N GLU A 160 8.75 -4.96 7.07
CA GLU A 160 7.64 -5.15 8.00
C GLU A 160 7.09 -6.56 7.86
N ALA A 161 7.01 -7.28 8.99
CA ALA A 161 6.34 -8.56 9.07
C ALA A 161 4.87 -8.34 9.43
N LYS A 162 3.98 -9.10 8.79
CA LYS A 162 2.55 -9.13 9.08
C LYS A 162 2.35 -9.46 10.54
N SER A 163 1.54 -8.65 11.21
CA SER A 163 1.35 -8.81 12.65
C SER A 163 0.45 -10.00 13.00
N HIS A 164 -0.53 -10.32 12.14
CA HIS A 164 -1.47 -11.39 12.40
C HIS A 164 -1.80 -12.20 11.14
N PRO A 165 -1.74 -13.55 11.21
CA PRO A 165 -2.13 -14.40 10.10
C PRO A 165 -3.63 -14.33 9.80
N PHE A 166 -4.03 -14.66 8.58
CA PHE A 166 -5.43 -14.98 8.27
C PHE A 166 -5.75 -16.45 8.49
N HIS A 167 -7.03 -16.81 8.50
CA HIS A 167 -7.45 -18.17 8.83
C HIS A 167 -6.78 -19.28 7.97
N GLY A 168 -6.46 -19.00 6.70
CA GLY A 168 -5.73 -19.95 5.84
C GLY A 168 -4.22 -20.01 6.10
N GLU A 169 -3.70 -19.12 6.93
CA GLU A 169 -2.32 -19.04 7.43
C GLU A 169 -2.17 -19.64 8.84
N GLU A 170 -3.27 -19.93 9.54
CA GLU A 170 -3.27 -20.53 10.87
C GLU A 170 -3.15 -22.07 10.79
N PHE A 171 -2.35 -22.66 11.67
CA PHE A 171 -2.18 -24.11 11.79
C PHE A 171 -2.46 -24.57 13.23
N ILE A 172 -3.02 -25.78 13.37
CA ILE A 172 -3.20 -26.43 14.68
C ILE A 172 -1.84 -26.79 15.31
N ASP A 173 -0.83 -27.02 14.47
CA ASP A 173 0.54 -27.27 14.89
C ASP A 173 1.35 -25.96 14.97
N LYS A 174 1.89 -25.67 16.15
CA LYS A 174 2.70 -24.49 16.48
C LYS A 174 3.93 -24.31 15.58
N TYR A 175 4.45 -25.38 14.97
CA TYR A 175 5.61 -25.32 14.08
C TYR A 175 5.29 -24.76 12.69
N HIS A 176 4.00 -24.64 12.36
CA HIS A 176 3.54 -24.09 11.09
C HIS A 176 2.79 -22.76 11.29
N ASP A 177 2.61 -22.29 12.54
CA ASP A 177 2.01 -20.98 12.82
C ASP A 177 2.92 -19.85 12.31
N LEU A 178 2.30 -18.75 11.86
CA LEU A 178 3.00 -17.64 11.25
C LEU A 178 3.64 -16.75 12.32
N TYR A 179 4.86 -16.30 12.08
CA TYR A 179 5.51 -15.32 12.94
C TYR A 179 4.69 -14.03 12.95
N ARG A 180 4.44 -13.52 14.15
CA ARG A 180 3.63 -12.31 14.36
C ARG A 180 4.53 -11.10 14.48
N GLY A 181 4.52 -10.27 13.44
CA GLY A 181 5.24 -9.00 13.40
C GLY A 181 4.97 -8.12 14.62
N ARG A 182 6.02 -7.43 15.07
CA ARG A 182 6.03 -6.65 16.31
C ARG A 182 6.02 -5.15 16.10
N HIS A 183 6.01 -4.67 14.87
CA HIS A 183 6.01 -3.25 14.57
C HIS A 183 5.22 -2.88 13.33
N PHE A 184 4.87 -1.60 13.26
CA PHE A 184 4.49 -0.90 12.04
C PHE A 184 5.37 0.33 11.87
N TYR A 185 5.72 0.69 10.64
CA TYR A 185 6.42 1.94 10.39
C TYR A 185 5.46 3.11 10.16
N LEU A 186 5.68 4.20 10.90
CA LEU A 186 5.16 5.52 10.55
C LEU A 186 6.26 6.31 9.84
N LEU A 187 6.16 6.40 8.52
CA LEU A 187 7.11 7.11 7.67
C LEU A 187 6.71 8.57 7.55
N ARG A 188 7.58 9.43 8.08
CA ARG A 188 7.37 10.88 8.20
C ARG A 188 8.24 11.60 7.19
N SER A 189 7.61 12.10 6.13
CA SER A 189 8.29 12.88 5.11
C SER A 189 8.86 14.17 5.69
N ARG A 190 10.05 14.55 5.20
CA ARG A 190 10.68 15.86 5.36
C ARG A 190 11.37 16.24 4.04
N PRO A 191 11.32 17.50 3.59
CA PRO A 191 10.67 18.64 4.26
C PRO A 191 9.14 18.63 4.15
N SER A 192 8.56 17.85 3.23
CA SER A 192 7.10 17.82 3.04
C SER A 192 6.41 17.14 4.23
N CYS A 193 5.40 17.78 4.83
CA CYS A 193 4.69 17.26 6.01
C CYS A 193 3.66 16.17 5.65
N PHE A 194 4.11 15.09 5.02
CA PHE A 194 3.28 13.96 4.61
C PHE A 194 3.68 12.68 5.36
N ASN A 195 2.80 12.14 6.18
CA ASN A 195 3.04 10.94 6.98
C ASN A 195 2.20 9.77 6.45
N PHE A 196 2.84 8.62 6.30
CA PHE A 196 2.16 7.44 5.79
C PHE A 196 2.61 6.16 6.48
N MET A 197 1.77 5.14 6.38
CA MET A 197 2.04 3.79 6.87
C MET A 197 1.67 2.81 5.77
N ALA A 198 2.36 1.66 5.73
CA ALA A 198 1.94 0.50 4.96
C ALA A 198 1.71 -0.65 5.94
N ILE A 199 0.67 -1.45 5.72
CA ILE A 199 0.35 -2.64 6.52
C ILE A 199 -0.15 -3.78 5.61
N ILE A 200 -0.19 -5.01 6.12
CA ILE A 200 -0.46 -6.20 5.30
C ILE A 200 -1.84 -6.80 5.63
N CYS A 201 -2.76 -6.78 4.66
CA CYS A 201 -4.03 -7.49 4.68
C CYS A 201 -4.81 -7.40 6.00
N LEU A 202 -4.79 -8.47 6.79
CA LEU A 202 -5.54 -8.58 8.05
C LEU A 202 -4.99 -7.71 9.17
N ASP A 203 -3.79 -7.14 9.02
CA ASP A 203 -3.29 -6.14 9.96
C ASP A 203 -4.27 -4.98 10.10
N TYR A 204 -5.01 -4.66 9.02
CA TYR A 204 -6.06 -3.65 9.05
C TYR A 204 -7.28 -4.08 9.88
N LEU A 205 -7.60 -5.38 9.93
CA LEU A 205 -8.80 -5.86 10.63
C LEU A 205 -8.57 -6.32 12.06
N TYR A 206 -7.34 -6.68 12.38
CA TYR A 206 -7.05 -7.45 13.58
C TYR A 206 -7.44 -6.70 14.85
N ARG A 207 -8.13 -7.44 15.72
CA ARG A 207 -8.51 -7.02 17.07
C ARG A 207 -8.57 -8.24 17.99
N ASP A 208 -8.20 -8.03 19.24
CA ASP A 208 -8.50 -8.94 20.34
C ASP A 208 -9.59 -8.33 21.24
N LEU A 209 -9.83 -8.93 22.41
CA LEU A 209 -10.84 -8.48 23.37
C LEU A 209 -10.58 -7.07 23.92
N TYR A 210 -9.34 -6.59 23.87
CA TYR A 210 -8.89 -5.38 24.57
C TYR A 210 -8.33 -4.30 23.65
N SER A 211 -7.92 -4.66 22.42
CA SER A 211 -7.17 -3.80 21.53
C SER A 211 -7.34 -4.16 20.07
N SER A 212 -7.02 -3.22 19.17
CA SER A 212 -6.95 -3.47 17.72
C SER A 212 -5.76 -2.73 17.12
N ASN A 213 -5.23 -3.24 16.02
CA ASN A 213 -4.10 -2.61 15.33
C ASN A 213 -4.48 -1.19 14.88
N ILE A 214 -5.70 -1.05 14.36
CA ILE A 214 -6.24 0.24 13.94
C ILE A 214 -6.38 1.21 15.10
N LYS A 215 -6.85 0.76 16.28
CA LYS A 215 -6.90 1.63 17.46
C LYS A 215 -5.50 2.14 17.81
N GLN A 216 -4.49 1.31 17.72
CA GLN A 216 -3.11 1.71 18.00
C GLN A 216 -2.57 2.73 17.00
N ILE A 217 -2.89 2.57 15.70
CA ILE A 217 -2.55 3.54 14.65
C ILE A 217 -3.25 4.87 14.94
N ILE A 218 -4.54 4.86 15.27
CA ILE A 218 -5.31 6.05 15.65
C ILE A 218 -4.67 6.76 16.84
N ASP A 219 -4.41 6.03 17.92
CA ASP A 219 -3.87 6.59 19.16
C ASP A 219 -2.49 7.24 18.91
N HIS A 220 -1.62 6.59 18.12
CA HIS A 220 -0.31 7.13 17.75
C HIS A 220 -0.41 8.36 16.85
N ALA A 221 -1.28 8.33 15.84
CA ALA A 221 -1.53 9.47 14.96
C ALA A 221 -2.11 10.68 15.72
N ASN A 222 -2.96 10.45 16.71
CA ASN A 222 -3.45 11.51 17.61
C ASN A 222 -2.32 12.11 18.45
N GLN A 223 -1.45 11.28 19.01
CA GLN A 223 -0.26 11.77 19.73
C GLN A 223 0.61 12.63 18.82
N LEU A 224 0.83 12.20 17.57
CA LEU A 224 1.55 12.99 16.56
C LEU A 224 0.86 14.34 16.29
N PHE A 225 -0.46 14.35 16.18
CA PHE A 225 -1.23 15.56 15.95
C PHE A 225 -1.15 16.54 17.11
N PHE A 226 -1.32 16.08 18.34
CA PHE A 226 -1.25 16.98 19.50
C PHE A 226 0.17 17.51 19.75
N THR A 227 1.20 16.76 19.37
CA THR A 227 2.60 17.19 19.53
C THR A 227 3.11 18.06 18.39
N THR A 228 2.67 17.83 17.14
CA THR A 228 3.26 18.47 15.95
C THR A 228 2.27 19.10 14.98
N ARG A 229 0.96 18.96 15.23
CA ARG A 229 -0.13 19.34 14.32
C ARG A 229 -0.09 18.63 12.96
N GLN A 230 0.55 17.47 12.90
CA GLN A 230 0.56 16.57 11.75
C GLN A 230 -0.23 15.30 12.09
N GLY A 231 -1.03 14.81 11.16
CA GLY A 231 -1.75 13.53 11.29
C GLY A 231 -1.11 12.43 10.45
N LEU A 232 -1.79 11.30 10.37
CA LEU A 232 -1.57 10.30 9.33
C LEU A 232 -2.29 10.76 8.06
N ASP A 233 -1.56 10.85 6.94
CA ASP A 233 -2.12 11.34 5.67
C ASP A 233 -2.58 10.20 4.78
N THR A 234 -1.84 9.09 4.78
CA THR A 234 -2.24 7.91 4.00
C THR A 234 -1.88 6.61 4.70
N LEU A 235 -2.84 5.69 4.75
CA LEU A 235 -2.66 4.31 5.19
C LEU A 235 -2.78 3.39 3.97
N PHE A 236 -1.69 2.71 3.63
CA PHE A 236 -1.65 1.75 2.55
C PHE A 236 -1.84 0.34 3.10
N VAL A 237 -2.71 -0.44 2.47
CA VAL A 237 -2.98 -1.83 2.85
C VAL A 237 -2.73 -2.69 1.62
N ILE A 238 -1.63 -3.44 1.60
CA ILE A 238 -1.33 -4.40 0.53
C ILE A 238 -1.92 -5.75 0.88
N GLN A 239 -2.55 -6.42 -0.08
CA GLN A 239 -3.37 -7.60 0.21
C GLN A 239 -3.30 -8.65 -0.89
N CYS A 240 -3.48 -9.90 -0.50
CA CYS A 240 -3.88 -11.01 -1.35
C CYS A 240 -5.13 -11.63 -0.74
N ASN A 241 -6.21 -10.85 -0.70
CA ASN A 241 -7.43 -11.14 0.04
C ASN A 241 -8.54 -11.69 -0.88
N PRO A 242 -9.04 -12.92 -0.64
CA PRO A 242 -10.14 -13.53 -1.42
C PRO A 242 -11.53 -13.02 -1.02
N LYS A 243 -11.61 -12.05 -0.09
CA LYS A 243 -12.84 -11.44 0.41
C LYS A 243 -12.64 -9.92 0.64
N PRO A 244 -12.26 -9.14 -0.39
CA PRO A 244 -11.95 -7.71 -0.24
C PRO A 244 -13.16 -6.88 0.19
N GLU A 245 -14.37 -7.34 -0.12
CA GLU A 245 -15.64 -6.68 0.20
C GLU A 245 -16.33 -7.24 1.46
N HIS A 246 -15.62 -8.05 2.28
CA HIS A 246 -16.21 -8.66 3.47
C HIS A 246 -16.69 -7.62 4.48
N GLN A 247 -17.81 -7.88 5.16
CA GLN A 247 -18.42 -6.98 6.15
C GLN A 247 -17.43 -6.53 7.25
N ALA A 248 -16.49 -7.39 7.64
CA ALA A 248 -15.46 -7.04 8.63
C ALA A 248 -14.61 -5.82 8.22
N TYR A 249 -14.29 -5.66 6.94
CA TYR A 249 -13.61 -4.46 6.42
C TYR A 249 -14.48 -3.23 6.58
N ARG A 250 -15.75 -3.34 6.20
CA ARG A 250 -16.71 -2.25 6.39
C ARG A 250 -16.80 -1.85 7.86
N ASP A 251 -16.87 -2.78 8.80
CA ASP A 251 -17.02 -2.47 10.22
C ASP A 251 -15.79 -1.74 10.79
N VAL A 252 -14.59 -2.12 10.35
CA VAL A 252 -13.36 -1.41 10.73
C VAL A 252 -13.30 -0.03 10.07
N VAL A 253 -13.65 0.09 8.79
CA VAL A 253 -13.76 1.38 8.08
C VAL A 253 -14.74 2.31 8.80
N CYS A 254 -15.91 1.81 9.19
CA CYS A 254 -16.89 2.56 9.97
C CYS A 254 -16.33 3.03 11.31
N GLY A 255 -15.54 2.21 12.00
CA GLY A 255 -14.88 2.60 13.24
C GLY A 255 -13.79 3.65 13.04
N PHE A 256 -12.97 3.50 11.99
CA PHE A 256 -11.87 4.41 11.68
C PHE A 256 -12.36 5.79 11.20
N TYR A 257 -13.44 5.83 10.43
CA TYR A 257 -14.02 7.05 9.85
C TYR A 257 -15.33 7.50 10.52
N GLY A 258 -15.67 6.93 11.69
CA GLY A 258 -16.96 7.10 12.38
C GLY A 258 -17.18 8.44 13.07
N GLU A 259 -18.29 8.55 13.81
CA GLU A 259 -18.75 9.80 14.43
C GLU A 259 -17.74 10.45 15.41
N TYR A 260 -16.80 9.67 15.95
CA TYR A 260 -15.74 10.18 16.84
C TYR A 260 -14.56 10.83 16.13
N LEU A 261 -14.61 11.08 14.82
CA LEU A 261 -13.50 11.72 14.12
C LEU A 261 -13.16 13.14 14.62
N GLU A 262 -14.10 13.83 15.27
CA GLU A 262 -13.82 15.09 15.98
C GLU A 262 -12.86 14.88 17.17
N ASP A 263 -12.97 13.73 17.84
CA ASP A 263 -12.10 13.32 18.95
C ASP A 263 -10.79 12.67 18.47
N LEU A 264 -10.66 12.38 17.17
CA LEU A 264 -9.52 11.68 16.57
C LEU A 264 -8.86 12.51 15.43
N PRO A 265 -8.39 13.74 15.73
CA PRO A 265 -7.89 14.67 14.71
C PRO A 265 -6.64 14.17 13.97
N GLY A 266 -5.91 13.21 14.54
CA GLY A 266 -4.73 12.62 13.93
C GLY A 266 -5.02 11.74 12.72
N VAL A 267 -6.25 11.26 12.52
CA VAL A 267 -6.62 10.41 11.37
C VAL A 267 -7.74 10.97 10.52
N ARG A 268 -8.32 12.12 10.88
CA ARG A 268 -9.56 12.65 10.29
C ARG A 268 -9.53 12.81 8.76
N GLU A 269 -8.38 13.22 8.23
CA GLU A 269 -8.15 13.43 6.79
C GLU A 269 -7.40 12.25 6.11
N THR A 270 -7.16 11.15 6.83
CA THR A 270 -6.40 10.00 6.29
C THR A 270 -7.10 9.43 5.06
N VAL A 271 -6.36 9.25 3.98
CA VAL A 271 -6.78 8.43 2.83
C VAL A 271 -6.34 6.99 3.09
N THR A 272 -7.24 6.01 3.01
CA THR A 272 -6.85 4.60 3.08
C THR A 272 -6.88 3.98 1.68
N VAL A 273 -5.78 3.36 1.27
CA VAL A 273 -5.62 2.75 -0.06
C VAL A 273 -5.43 1.25 0.10
N PHE A 274 -6.34 0.46 -0.44
CA PHE A 274 -6.30 -1.00 -0.46
C PHE A 274 -5.84 -1.47 -1.83
N GLY A 275 -4.63 -2.04 -1.90
CA GLY A 275 -4.09 -2.67 -3.10
C GLY A 275 -4.17 -4.18 -2.98
N ASN A 276 -5.10 -4.80 -3.71
CA ASN A 276 -5.32 -6.25 -3.68
C ASN A 276 -4.72 -6.92 -4.93
N ALA A 277 -4.48 -8.23 -4.85
CA ALA A 277 -4.22 -9.07 -6.03
C ALA A 277 -5.48 -9.16 -6.93
N SER A 278 -5.33 -9.47 -8.22
CA SER A 278 -6.46 -9.54 -9.18
C SER A 278 -7.24 -10.86 -9.12
N ASP A 279 -8.39 -10.92 -9.80
CA ASP A 279 -9.28 -12.11 -9.86
C ASP A 279 -8.66 -13.38 -10.47
N GLU A 280 -7.58 -13.26 -11.22
CA GLU A 280 -6.82 -14.39 -11.75
C GLU A 280 -5.98 -15.10 -10.65
N THR A 281 -5.90 -14.53 -9.45
CA THR A 281 -5.15 -15.08 -8.30
C THR A 281 -5.68 -16.44 -7.84
N THR A 282 -4.76 -17.36 -7.55
CA THR A 282 -5.05 -18.68 -6.98
C THR A 282 -4.35 -18.87 -5.65
N LEU A 283 -5.07 -19.37 -4.64
CA LEU A 283 -4.53 -19.74 -3.32
C LEU A 283 -4.79 -21.22 -3.08
N GLU A 284 -3.74 -22.01 -2.97
CA GLU A 284 -3.88 -23.42 -2.64
C GLU A 284 -4.54 -23.63 -1.27
N GLY A 285 -5.46 -24.60 -1.19
CA GLY A 285 -6.12 -24.98 0.05
C GLY A 285 -7.16 -23.98 0.58
N THR A 286 -7.49 -22.91 -0.17
CA THR A 286 -8.47 -21.90 0.24
C THR A 286 -9.67 -21.86 -0.70
N VAL A 287 -10.90 -21.97 -0.16
CA VAL A 287 -12.13 -21.83 -0.96
C VAL A 287 -12.35 -20.35 -1.31
N GLN A 288 -12.31 -20.04 -2.60
CA GLN A 288 -12.44 -18.67 -3.13
C GLN A 288 -13.91 -18.28 -3.33
N SER A 289 -14.64 -18.01 -2.25
CA SER A 289 -16.09 -17.77 -2.34
C SER A 289 -16.49 -16.35 -2.79
N GLN A 290 -15.62 -15.34 -2.63
CA GLN A 290 -15.90 -13.94 -3.04
C GLN A 290 -14.91 -13.39 -4.08
N GLY A 291 -13.85 -14.13 -4.41
CA GLY A 291 -12.85 -13.75 -5.41
C GLY A 291 -11.88 -12.66 -4.95
N PHE A 292 -10.94 -12.34 -5.83
CA PHE A 292 -9.92 -11.30 -5.62
C PHE A 292 -10.23 -10.04 -6.43
N GLY A 293 -9.29 -9.11 -6.45
CA GLY A 293 -9.38 -7.82 -7.10
C GLY A 293 -10.04 -6.80 -6.20
N HIS A 294 -10.79 -5.87 -6.80
CA HIS A 294 -11.47 -4.81 -6.07
C HIS A 294 -10.52 -4.02 -5.17
N SER A 295 -9.34 -3.64 -5.65
CA SER A 295 -8.59 -2.58 -5.00
C SER A 295 -9.49 -1.36 -4.82
N TYR A 296 -9.33 -0.61 -3.73
CA TYR A 296 -10.19 0.54 -3.47
C TYR A 296 -9.49 1.62 -2.63
N VAL A 297 -10.03 2.83 -2.70
CA VAL A 297 -9.58 4.00 -1.93
C VAL A 297 -10.76 4.48 -1.10
N VAL A 298 -10.52 4.68 0.19
CA VAL A 298 -11.51 5.20 1.14
C VAL A 298 -11.06 6.56 1.64
N ILE A 299 -11.99 7.51 1.63
CA ILE A 299 -11.83 8.84 2.20
C ILE A 299 -13.04 9.20 3.05
N ASN A 300 -12.87 10.11 4.00
CA ASN A 300 -13.95 10.62 4.83
C ASN A 300 -15.11 11.17 3.97
N ARG A 301 -16.37 10.88 4.36
CA ARG A 301 -17.61 11.34 3.68
C ARG A 301 -17.69 12.85 3.40
N ASN A 302 -16.95 13.67 4.14
CA ASN A 302 -16.90 15.11 3.93
C ASN A 302 -16.16 15.50 2.63
N HIS A 303 -15.40 14.57 2.05
CA HIS A 303 -14.87 14.71 0.70
C HIS A 303 -15.95 14.35 -0.31
N ARG A 304 -16.17 15.22 -1.30
CA ARG A 304 -17.12 14.94 -2.38
C ARG A 304 -16.42 14.12 -3.46
N LEU A 305 -16.92 12.91 -3.72
CA LEU A 305 -16.62 12.15 -4.93
C LEU A 305 -17.76 12.27 -5.92
N GLU A 306 -17.43 12.39 -7.21
CA GLU A 306 -18.42 12.24 -8.27
C GLU A 306 -19.02 10.84 -8.22
N LYS A 307 -20.35 10.74 -8.42
CA LYS A 307 -21.02 9.46 -8.49
C LYS A 307 -20.75 8.82 -9.85
N VAL A 308 -19.81 7.90 -9.90
CA VAL A 308 -19.43 7.17 -11.11
C VAL A 308 -19.80 5.70 -10.97
N GLN A 309 -20.34 5.12 -12.03
CA GLN A 309 -20.55 3.68 -12.17
C GLN A 309 -20.06 3.27 -13.55
N SER A 310 -18.97 2.50 -13.60
CA SER A 310 -18.41 1.95 -14.82
C SER A 310 -17.95 0.51 -14.58
N ARG A 311 -17.53 -0.17 -15.65
CA ARG A 311 -16.96 -1.52 -15.54
C ARG A 311 -15.61 -1.53 -14.81
N GLU A 312 -14.80 -0.49 -15.00
CA GLU A 312 -13.42 -0.45 -14.49
C GLU A 312 -13.34 0.13 -13.07
N PHE A 313 -14.26 1.03 -12.71
CA PHE A 313 -14.39 1.55 -11.35
C PHE A 313 -15.79 2.13 -11.07
N ALA A 314 -16.11 2.20 -9.79
CA ALA A 314 -17.33 2.78 -9.27
C ALA A 314 -17.03 3.58 -7.99
N THR A 315 -17.89 4.53 -7.68
CA THR A 315 -17.89 5.22 -6.40
C THR A 315 -19.13 4.85 -5.59
N ASP A 316 -18.96 4.51 -4.33
CA ASP A 316 -20.04 4.15 -3.41
C ASP A 316 -19.72 4.62 -1.98
N ASP A 317 -20.62 4.36 -1.03
CA ASP A 317 -20.46 4.65 0.40
C ASP A 317 -20.14 3.40 1.22
N PHE A 318 -19.62 2.35 0.59
CA PHE A 318 -19.34 1.04 1.19
C PHE A 318 -20.53 0.51 2.03
N SER A 319 -21.73 0.52 1.44
CA SER A 319 -22.98 0.08 2.08
C SER A 319 -23.35 0.97 3.28
N GLY A 320 -23.39 2.28 3.08
CA GLY A 320 -23.82 3.27 4.08
C GLY A 320 -22.81 3.55 5.20
N ALA A 321 -21.53 3.24 4.99
CA ALA A 321 -20.45 3.64 5.89
C ALA A 321 -20.21 5.17 5.81
N PRO A 322 -19.57 5.80 6.82
CA PRO A 322 -19.33 7.25 6.88
C PRO A 322 -18.16 7.69 5.97
N VAL A 323 -18.08 7.12 4.77
CA VAL A 323 -16.98 7.30 3.82
C VAL A 323 -17.49 7.51 2.40
N CYS A 324 -16.59 7.99 1.54
CA CYS A 324 -16.71 7.82 0.11
C CYS A 324 -15.62 6.84 -0.34
N ARG A 325 -16.00 5.87 -1.16
CA ARG A 325 -15.10 4.82 -1.64
C ARG A 325 -15.02 4.87 -3.16
N LEU A 326 -13.80 4.90 -3.70
CA LEU A 326 -13.51 4.61 -5.10
C LEU A 326 -13.10 3.13 -5.18
N ARG A 327 -13.94 2.30 -5.79
CA ARG A 327 -13.73 0.85 -5.92
C ARG A 327 -13.42 0.48 -7.36
N PHE A 328 -12.35 -0.28 -7.58
CA PHE A 328 -11.96 -0.75 -8.91
C PHE A 328 -12.57 -2.13 -9.23
N GLY A 329 -12.50 -2.51 -10.50
CA GLY A 329 -12.87 -3.84 -10.98
C GLY A 329 -11.97 -4.95 -10.41
N SER A 330 -12.32 -6.20 -10.73
CA SER A 330 -11.60 -7.37 -10.24
C SER A 330 -10.39 -7.77 -11.10
N ALA A 331 -10.44 -7.42 -12.39
CA ALA A 331 -9.48 -7.85 -13.40
C ALA A 331 -8.04 -7.40 -13.13
N THR A 332 -7.07 -8.09 -13.74
CA THR A 332 -5.67 -7.65 -13.77
C THR A 332 -5.53 -6.29 -14.43
N ARG A 333 -5.10 -5.29 -13.65
CA ARG A 333 -5.04 -3.87 -14.06
C ARG A 333 -3.91 -3.13 -13.37
N LEU A 334 -3.42 -2.08 -14.01
CA LEU A 334 -2.71 -1.00 -13.31
C LEU A 334 -3.65 0.19 -13.12
N LEU A 335 -3.75 0.67 -11.90
CA LEU A 335 -4.74 1.66 -11.48
C LEU A 335 -4.02 2.96 -11.09
N TYR A 336 -3.98 3.93 -11.99
CA TYR A 336 -3.28 5.21 -11.80
C TYR A 336 -4.26 6.33 -11.46
N PHE A 337 -4.11 6.91 -10.27
CA PHE A 337 -5.00 7.95 -9.73
C PHE A 337 -4.22 8.92 -8.86
N ASN A 338 -4.85 10.03 -8.47
CA ASN A 338 -4.26 10.98 -7.54
C ASN A 338 -4.71 10.74 -6.08
N LEU A 339 -3.83 11.02 -5.12
CA LEU A 339 -4.18 11.09 -3.71
C LEU A 339 -4.47 12.54 -3.35
N PRO A 340 -5.66 12.84 -2.80
CA PRO A 340 -5.98 14.18 -2.35
C PRO A 340 -5.10 14.55 -1.16
N LEU A 341 -4.48 15.73 -1.21
CA LEU A 341 -3.82 16.33 -0.06
C LEU A 341 -4.76 17.40 0.51
N HIS A 342 -5.35 17.13 1.67
CA HIS A 342 -6.13 18.12 2.39
C HIS A 342 -5.70 18.14 3.84
N HIS A 343 -5.30 19.32 4.31
CA HIS A 343 -5.07 19.59 5.71
C HIS A 343 -5.91 20.80 6.08
N GLU A 344 -6.97 20.60 6.86
CA GLU A 344 -7.85 21.71 7.26
C GLU A 344 -7.10 22.90 7.89
N ILE A 345 -5.93 22.64 8.49
CA ILE A 345 -5.11 23.63 9.19
C ILE A 345 -4.13 24.33 8.24
N ASP A 346 -3.79 23.74 7.09
CA ASP A 346 -2.93 24.40 6.09
C ASP A 346 -3.81 25.17 5.09
N PRO A 347 -3.84 26.52 5.16
CA PRO A 347 -4.63 27.33 4.24
C PRO A 347 -4.13 27.26 2.79
N ARG A 348 -2.97 26.65 2.54
CA ARG A 348 -2.43 26.38 1.20
C ARG A 348 -2.93 25.06 0.62
N SER A 349 -3.60 24.23 1.42
CA SER A 349 -4.20 22.99 0.91
C SER A 349 -5.57 23.31 0.32
N SER A 350 -5.72 23.06 -0.98
CA SER A 350 -7.03 23.08 -1.64
C SER A 350 -7.64 21.68 -1.61
N ARG A 351 -8.95 21.56 -1.43
CA ARG A 351 -9.64 20.27 -1.60
C ARG A 351 -9.53 19.82 -3.05
N VAL A 352 -8.54 18.97 -3.34
CA VAL A 352 -8.38 18.35 -4.65
C VAL A 352 -9.26 17.09 -4.70
N PRO A 353 -10.09 16.89 -5.74
CA PRO A 353 -10.85 15.67 -5.86
C PRO A 353 -9.95 14.47 -6.15
N LEU A 354 -10.31 13.32 -5.60
CA LEU A 354 -9.80 12.02 -6.02
C LEU A 354 -10.30 11.74 -7.44
N LYS A 355 -9.37 11.44 -8.35
CA LYS A 355 -9.56 11.33 -9.79
C LYS A 355 -8.72 10.17 -10.31
N VAL A 356 -9.38 9.29 -11.05
CA VAL A 356 -8.71 8.24 -11.82
C VAL A 356 -8.12 8.89 -13.07
N HIS A 357 -6.81 8.78 -13.25
CA HIS A 357 -6.12 9.33 -14.41
C HIS A 357 -6.04 8.31 -15.54
N THR A 358 -5.71 7.06 -15.23
CA THR A 358 -5.54 6.01 -16.23
C THR A 358 -5.75 4.65 -15.59
N ILE A 359 -6.43 3.76 -16.31
CA ILE A 359 -6.47 2.33 -16.01
C ILE A 359 -5.82 1.61 -17.19
N MET A 360 -4.88 0.70 -16.90
CA MET A 360 -4.15 -0.04 -17.92
C MET A 360 -4.42 -1.53 -17.82
N GLN A 361 -4.50 -2.17 -18.98
CA GLN A 361 -4.59 -3.63 -19.13
C GLN A 361 -3.33 -4.16 -19.81
N ARG A 362 -3.12 -5.48 -19.72
CA ARG A 362 -2.08 -6.13 -20.51
C ARG A 362 -2.46 -6.15 -21.99
N SER A 363 -1.53 -5.69 -22.83
CA SER A 363 -1.60 -5.83 -24.28
C SER A 363 -1.24 -7.25 -24.71
N SER A 364 -1.67 -7.64 -25.90
CA SER A 364 -1.27 -8.91 -26.53
C SER A 364 0.23 -9.03 -26.81
N ARG A 365 0.98 -7.91 -26.77
CA ARG A 365 2.43 -7.85 -26.97
C ARG A 365 3.23 -7.90 -25.66
N GLY A 366 2.56 -8.08 -24.52
CA GLY A 366 3.21 -8.18 -23.20
C GLY A 366 3.47 -6.85 -22.48
N GLY A 367 3.18 -5.70 -23.11
CA GLY A 367 3.23 -4.37 -22.47
C GLY A 367 1.90 -3.94 -21.84
N TRP A 368 1.87 -2.76 -21.23
CA TRP A 368 0.66 -2.16 -20.63
C TRP A 368 0.06 -1.10 -21.56
N GLU A 369 -1.25 -1.19 -21.80
CA GLU A 369 -1.99 -0.24 -22.63
C GLU A 369 -3.20 0.33 -21.88
N LYS A 370 -3.59 1.57 -22.20
CA LYS A 370 -4.76 2.20 -21.58
C LYS A 370 -6.03 1.46 -21.98
N VAL A 371 -6.89 1.16 -21.00
CA VAL A 371 -8.24 0.69 -21.30
C VAL A 371 -8.99 1.82 -22.01
N PRO A 372 -9.61 1.58 -23.18
CA PRO A 372 -10.39 2.59 -23.89
C PRO A 372 -11.54 3.06 -23.00
N SER A 373 -11.44 4.28 -22.48
CA SER A 373 -12.52 4.87 -21.70
C SER A 373 -13.69 5.15 -22.64
N SER A 374 -14.75 4.36 -22.58
CA SER A 374 -16.04 4.76 -23.13
C SER A 374 -16.60 5.90 -22.26
N GLY A 375 -16.16 7.14 -22.52
CA GLY A 375 -16.86 8.36 -22.09
C GLY A 375 -16.27 9.20 -20.95
N TYR A 376 -14.99 9.07 -20.57
CA TYR A 376 -14.37 9.98 -19.58
C TYR A 376 -13.41 10.97 -20.26
N ASN A 377 -13.95 12.10 -20.71
CA ASN A 377 -13.17 13.28 -21.12
C ASN A 377 -12.80 14.06 -19.86
N GLY A 378 -11.74 13.64 -19.17
CA GLY A 378 -11.01 14.55 -18.29
C GLY A 378 -10.14 15.40 -19.19
N GLU A 379 -10.50 16.67 -19.39
CA GLU A 379 -9.75 17.65 -20.17
C GLU A 379 -8.25 17.57 -19.87
N ASP A 380 -7.46 17.18 -20.88
CA ASP A 380 -6.04 17.45 -20.92
C ASP A 380 -5.90 18.96 -21.11
N GLU A 381 -5.70 19.72 -20.02
CA GLU A 381 -5.13 21.05 -20.13
C GLU A 381 -3.68 20.92 -20.62
N ALA A 382 -3.54 20.85 -21.94
CA ALA A 382 -2.32 21.26 -22.59
C ALA A 382 -2.15 22.75 -22.33
N VAL A 383 -1.28 23.09 -21.37
CA VAL A 383 -0.73 24.45 -21.27
C VAL A 383 0.13 24.65 -22.52
N THR A 384 -0.50 25.13 -23.59
CA THR A 384 0.19 25.69 -24.75
C THR A 384 0.80 27.02 -24.31
N GLU A 385 2.09 26.98 -23.98
CA GLU A 385 2.96 28.17 -24.08
C GLU A 385 2.92 28.66 -25.51
N SER A 386 2.18 29.74 -25.75
CA SER A 386 2.32 30.52 -26.99
C SER A 386 2.31 32.00 -26.68
N ASN A 387 3.36 32.65 -27.18
CA ASN A 387 3.50 34.06 -27.52
C ASN A 387 3.88 35.05 -26.42
N VAL A 388 5.15 35.01 -26.03
CA VAL A 388 5.94 36.26 -25.93
C VAL A 388 6.50 36.54 -27.32
N GLN A 389 5.84 37.45 -28.05
CA GLN A 389 6.45 38.33 -29.05
C GLN A 389 5.35 39.25 -29.61
N LYS A 390 5.40 40.53 -29.23
CA LYS A 390 5.37 41.68 -30.15
C LYS A 390 5.55 42.98 -29.35
N GLU A 391 6.66 43.63 -29.69
CA GLU A 391 6.98 45.07 -29.74
C GLU A 391 6.44 46.02 -28.66
#